data_AF-A0A957M2I9-F1
#
_entry.id   AF-A0A957M2I9-F1
#
_cell.length_a   1.000
_cell.length_b   1.000
_cell.length_c   1.000
_cell.angle_alpha   90.00
_cell.angle_beta   90.00
_cell.angle_gamma   90.00
#
_symmetry.space_group_name_H-M   'P 1'
#
loop_
_entity.id
_entity.type
_entity.pdbx_description
1 polymer ?
#
loop_
_entity_poly.entity_id
_entity_poly.type
_entity_poly.pdbx_seq_one_letter_code
_entity_poly.pdbx_strand_id
1 'polypeptide(L)'
;SYADGTGGSEGTQTWTWTRNAGTPGAATGTIAADSLALDFGVSGNGYYEVNAIDGPYAENSPYWRIVTWAGHPATQTVRVQGGNLKGLFGQANEYGFYAGDGVTTASKYLRLSTATNEFRNLTASWYKAGTMVAQVTPNNGLRLQVGSGYPYPDEYAVSWYSNLGAGTGKTWSIGTYSDDEDWMTIESAVSDSRRKVLRMEAASTTGMAMIDLIANPSPQGNGKIILYCNDNIHLMTNSDVTVGSNEYKVLHQGNGGHGTGFDADRLDGWHSSNFVYVSSYTAADVLAKVLTVDGHNSGLDADTIDTVQVERIIFGENARGSTGKTDINWNGKSGFYSKTGSDVGGAPWGSYFHVIEATYAYDSYYGMQIAQYFWGEQLYHRIFTNSSGNKSFGSWVRIADDVSLGNGSHVDAYFTGHIRAGSTGLSEAGSVSANNWFRSVGSNGWFNATHSGGIYMTDSTWIRTYNNKGFYCNATMQATYLRVEQNASALGDWAAVTLGTGWANYGSGYVSARYRRFGDVVHVHGMVKCTNASYGGILNLPYQIAARYIYEPASSVQHVRVDAVPGSGYTSIQIVGTPVLNMWVMLDMIIPIY
;
A
#
# COMPACT_ATOMS: atom_id res chain seq x y z
N SER A 1 -43.81 -2.58 62.36
CA SER A 1 -43.10 -3.76 62.89
C SER A 1 -43.83 -5.00 62.42
N TYR A 2 -43.11 -6.06 62.05
CA TYR A 2 -43.75 -7.37 61.87
C TYR A 2 -43.90 -8.04 63.23
N ALA A 3 -45.13 -8.44 63.55
CA ALA A 3 -45.44 -9.47 64.52
C ALA A 3 -46.40 -10.41 63.81
N ASP A 4 -45.95 -11.62 63.51
CA ASP A 4 -46.79 -12.68 63.00
C ASP A 4 -47.47 -13.43 64.16
N GLY A 5 -48.75 -13.78 63.97
CA GLY A 5 -49.45 -14.74 64.83
C GLY A 5 -49.75 -14.31 66.26
N THR A 6 -50.85 -13.56 66.42
CA THR A 6 -52.04 -13.91 67.25
C THR A 6 -52.68 -12.70 67.94
N GLY A 7 -53.94 -12.41 67.61
CA GLY A 7 -54.73 -11.34 68.24
C GLY A 7 -55.70 -10.64 67.29
N GLY A 8 -56.65 -9.86 67.81
CA GLY A 8 -57.78 -9.25 67.08
C GLY A 8 -57.47 -8.19 66.00
N SER A 9 -56.23 -8.12 65.52
CA SER A 9 -55.82 -7.39 64.31
C SER A 9 -55.16 -8.32 63.28
N GLU A 10 -55.40 -9.63 63.41
CA GLU A 10 -54.94 -10.65 62.47
C GLU A 10 -55.34 -10.31 61.03
N GLY A 11 -54.37 -10.35 60.11
CA GLY A 11 -54.58 -9.99 58.70
C GLY A 11 -54.70 -8.49 58.39
N THR A 12 -54.62 -7.58 59.37
CA THR A 12 -54.62 -6.13 59.11
C THR A 12 -53.26 -5.48 59.42
N GLN A 13 -52.65 -4.86 58.41
CA GLN A 13 -51.44 -4.06 58.59
C GLN A 13 -51.78 -2.57 58.72
N THR A 14 -51.25 -1.93 59.76
CA THR A 14 -51.34 -0.47 59.95
C THR A 14 -49.96 0.15 59.78
N TRP A 15 -49.87 1.18 58.93
CA TRP A 15 -48.62 1.85 58.58
C TRP A 15 -48.70 3.35 58.90
N THR A 16 -47.73 3.86 59.67
CA THR A 16 -47.61 5.29 60.00
C THR A 16 -46.70 5.99 58.99
N TRP A 17 -47.31 6.70 58.03
CA TRP A 17 -46.58 7.43 56.99
C TRP A 17 -46.15 8.81 57.48
N THR A 18 -44.85 9.06 57.53
CA THR A 18 -44.29 10.39 57.84
C THR A 18 -43.83 11.04 56.55
N ARG A 19 -44.45 12.16 56.13
CA ARG A 19 -44.00 12.92 54.94
C ARG A 19 -42.61 13.51 55.19
N ASN A 20 -41.74 13.47 54.18
CA ASN A 20 -40.48 14.20 54.21
C ASN A 20 -40.76 15.71 54.11
N ALA A 21 -40.23 16.49 55.06
CA ALA A 21 -40.48 17.93 55.12
C ALA A 21 -39.81 18.75 54.00
N GLY A 22 -38.72 18.24 53.42
CA GLY A 22 -37.94 18.94 52.38
C GLY A 22 -38.37 18.60 50.95
N THR A 23 -38.91 17.40 50.71
CA THR A 23 -39.42 16.97 49.39
C THR A 23 -40.76 16.22 49.55
N PRO A 24 -41.88 16.92 49.84
CA PRO A 24 -43.14 16.30 50.24
C PRO A 24 -43.90 15.54 49.12
N GLY A 25 -43.42 15.56 47.88
CA GLY A 25 -44.07 14.97 46.71
C GLY A 25 -45.32 15.75 46.25
N ALA A 26 -45.94 15.31 45.15
CA ALA A 26 -47.14 15.94 44.59
C ALA A 26 -48.45 15.49 45.26
N ALA A 27 -48.43 14.40 46.04
CA ALA A 27 -49.61 13.89 46.73
C ALA A 27 -49.90 14.70 48.01
N THR A 28 -50.92 15.55 47.99
CA THR A 28 -51.41 16.31 49.15
C THR A 28 -52.67 15.68 49.77
N GLY A 29 -52.79 15.70 51.09
CA GLY A 29 -53.98 15.20 51.79
C GLY A 29 -54.01 13.66 51.94
N THR A 30 -55.23 13.12 51.92
CA THR A 30 -55.61 11.72 52.17
C THR A 30 -55.15 10.77 51.06
N ILE A 31 -54.58 9.63 51.42
CA ILE A 31 -54.33 8.53 50.48
C ILE A 31 -55.68 7.85 50.20
N ALA A 32 -56.12 7.84 48.94
CA ALA A 32 -57.38 7.21 48.56
C ALA A 32 -57.30 5.67 48.69
N ALA A 33 -58.44 5.01 48.89
CA ALA A 33 -58.52 3.56 48.71
C ALA A 33 -58.03 3.18 47.30
N ASP A 34 -57.48 1.97 47.17
CA ASP A 34 -56.83 1.44 45.95
C ASP A 34 -55.60 2.25 45.45
N SER A 35 -55.05 3.17 46.25
CA SER A 35 -53.77 3.82 45.96
C SER A 35 -52.58 2.86 46.16
N LEU A 36 -51.66 2.82 45.21
CA LEU A 36 -50.38 2.12 45.35
C LEU A 36 -49.40 2.95 46.18
N ALA A 37 -49.04 2.47 47.37
CA ALA A 37 -47.93 2.99 48.16
C ALA A 37 -46.70 2.08 47.98
N LEU A 38 -45.58 2.66 47.54
CA LEU A 38 -44.33 1.93 47.32
C LEU A 38 -43.35 2.20 48.47
N ASP A 39 -42.93 1.13 49.15
CA ASP A 39 -41.82 1.18 50.08
C ASP A 39 -40.50 1.03 49.31
N PHE A 40 -39.65 2.06 49.38
CA PHE A 40 -38.33 2.09 48.77
C PHE A 40 -37.20 1.72 49.75
N GLY A 41 -37.56 1.35 50.99
CA GLY A 41 -36.66 0.92 52.05
C GLY A 41 -35.90 2.08 52.72
N VAL A 42 -34.62 1.84 53.02
CA VAL A 42 -33.73 2.82 53.66
C VAL A 42 -32.71 3.41 52.68
N SER A 43 -32.13 4.54 53.03
CA SER A 43 -31.08 5.21 52.23
C SER A 43 -29.95 4.24 51.90
N GLY A 44 -29.57 4.16 50.62
CA GLY A 44 -28.62 3.17 50.08
C GLY A 44 -29.29 1.98 49.39
N ASN A 45 -30.56 1.68 49.71
CA ASN A 45 -31.35 0.71 48.96
C ASN A 45 -31.64 1.23 47.54
N GLY A 46 -32.20 0.35 46.72
CA GLY A 46 -32.61 0.68 45.36
C GLY A 46 -33.86 -0.07 44.92
N TYR A 47 -34.36 0.32 43.74
CA TYR A 47 -35.51 -0.26 43.09
C TYR A 47 -35.20 -0.58 41.61
N TYR A 48 -35.97 -1.50 41.05
CA TYR A 48 -35.95 -1.86 39.64
C TYR A 48 -37.19 -1.27 38.96
N GLU A 49 -37.00 -0.64 37.80
CA GLU A 49 -38.04 0.05 37.04
C GLU A 49 -37.99 -0.39 35.57
N VAL A 50 -39.14 -0.58 34.95
CA VAL A 50 -39.28 -0.75 33.49
C VAL A 50 -40.27 0.30 33.02
N ASN A 51 -39.86 1.16 32.09
CA ASN A 51 -40.62 2.34 31.72
C ASN A 51 -40.72 2.53 30.20
N ALA A 52 -41.95 2.62 29.71
CA ALA A 52 -42.29 2.81 28.30
C ALA A 52 -42.77 4.24 27.96
N ILE A 53 -42.88 5.13 28.95
CA ILE A 53 -43.49 6.47 28.82
C ILE A 53 -42.74 7.56 29.62
N ASP A 54 -41.40 7.59 29.54
CA ASP A 54 -40.56 8.61 30.17
C ASP A 54 -40.13 9.75 29.21
N GLY A 55 -40.09 10.98 29.72
CA GLY A 55 -39.81 12.20 28.97
C GLY A 55 -40.99 12.71 28.11
N PRO A 56 -40.90 13.96 27.58
CA PRO A 56 -41.85 14.49 26.62
C PRO A 56 -42.08 13.52 25.45
N TYR A 57 -43.35 13.19 25.16
CA TYR A 57 -43.72 12.24 24.11
C TYR A 57 -43.02 10.85 24.21
N ALA A 58 -42.67 10.41 25.43
CA ALA A 58 -41.95 9.17 25.71
C ALA A 58 -40.53 9.08 25.12
N GLU A 59 -39.90 10.22 24.81
CA GLU A 59 -38.62 10.27 24.07
C GLU A 59 -37.42 9.60 24.78
N ASN A 60 -37.49 9.40 26.10
CA ASN A 60 -36.45 8.74 26.88
C ASN A 60 -36.67 7.22 26.99
N SER A 61 -37.85 6.73 26.64
CA SER A 61 -38.26 5.32 26.68
C SER A 61 -38.07 4.60 25.33
N PRO A 62 -38.16 3.26 25.26
CA PRO A 62 -38.32 2.33 26.37
C PRO A 62 -36.98 1.99 27.05
N TYR A 63 -36.99 1.82 28.37
CA TYR A 63 -35.85 1.27 29.12
C TYR A 63 -36.30 0.40 30.29
N TRP A 64 -35.34 -0.37 30.80
CA TRP A 64 -35.35 -0.88 32.17
C TRP A 64 -34.14 -0.32 32.91
N ARG A 65 -34.26 -0.07 34.22
CA ARG A 65 -33.17 0.46 35.04
C ARG A 65 -33.19 -0.04 36.49
N ILE A 66 -32.02 0.00 37.12
CA ILE A 66 -31.84 -0.16 38.56
C ILE A 66 -31.37 1.18 39.11
N VAL A 67 -32.01 1.67 40.17
CA VAL A 67 -31.73 2.98 40.79
C VAL A 67 -31.49 2.80 42.28
N THR A 68 -30.44 3.42 42.83
CA THR A 68 -30.25 3.58 44.28
C THR A 68 -30.48 5.03 44.68
N TRP A 69 -30.78 5.30 45.95
CA TRP A 69 -31.02 6.66 46.44
C TRP A 69 -30.32 6.94 47.76
N ALA A 70 -30.03 8.22 48.03
CA ALA A 70 -29.39 8.67 49.27
C ALA A 70 -30.24 9.74 49.97
N GLY A 71 -30.59 9.53 51.24
CA GLY A 71 -31.42 10.43 52.04
C GLY A 71 -32.93 10.39 51.70
N HIS A 72 -33.31 10.50 50.43
CA HIS A 72 -34.70 10.40 49.96
C HIS A 72 -34.79 9.73 48.56
N PRO A 73 -35.86 8.99 48.21
CA PRO A 73 -36.01 8.37 46.88
C PRO A 73 -36.05 9.34 45.67
N ALA A 74 -36.07 10.66 45.91
CA ALA A 74 -35.94 11.69 44.87
C ALA A 74 -34.48 11.98 44.47
N THR A 75 -33.52 11.77 45.37
CA THR A 75 -32.08 11.95 45.11
C THR A 75 -31.49 10.65 44.57
N GLN A 76 -31.84 10.39 43.31
CA GLN A 76 -31.59 9.13 42.60
C GLN A 76 -30.18 9.04 42.00
N THR A 77 -29.65 7.83 41.93
CA THR A 77 -28.47 7.47 41.16
C THR A 77 -28.78 6.21 40.37
N VAL A 78 -28.88 6.36 39.04
CA VAL A 78 -29.07 5.22 38.14
C VAL A 78 -27.81 4.37 38.12
N ARG A 79 -27.96 3.09 38.46
CA ARG A 79 -26.86 2.11 38.56
C ARG A 79 -26.71 1.24 37.33
N VAL A 80 -27.83 0.88 36.70
CA VAL A 80 -27.88 0.15 35.44
C VAL A 80 -29.06 0.67 34.63
N GLN A 81 -28.93 0.81 33.31
CA GLN A 81 -30.05 1.04 32.39
C GLN A 81 -29.82 0.32 31.07
N GLY A 82 -30.81 -0.42 30.59
CA GLY A 82 -30.82 -1.06 29.27
C GLY A 82 -32.00 -0.60 28.42
N GLY A 83 -31.78 -0.39 27.13
CA GLY A 83 -32.77 0.17 26.20
C GLY A 83 -32.35 1.54 25.69
N ASN A 84 -33.29 2.49 25.58
CA ASN A 84 -33.02 3.87 25.21
C ASN A 84 -32.19 4.56 26.31
N LEU A 85 -31.11 5.24 25.93
CA LEU A 85 -30.19 5.95 26.83
C LEU A 85 -30.29 7.48 26.74
N LYS A 86 -31.21 8.02 25.92
CA LYS A 86 -31.41 9.47 25.75
C LYS A 86 -31.63 10.19 27.09
N GLY A 87 -32.42 9.61 27.99
CA GLY A 87 -32.68 10.19 29.32
C GLY A 87 -31.46 10.30 30.24
N LEU A 88 -30.36 9.59 29.92
CA LEU A 88 -29.09 9.65 30.68
C LEU A 88 -28.03 10.53 30.00
N PHE A 89 -27.96 10.54 28.67
CA PHE A 89 -26.86 11.17 27.93
C PHE A 89 -27.30 12.25 26.91
N GLY A 90 -28.59 12.52 26.78
CA GLY A 90 -29.16 13.53 25.88
C GLY A 90 -29.10 13.21 24.38
N GLN A 91 -28.48 12.11 23.98
CA GLN A 91 -28.32 11.74 22.57
C GLN A 91 -29.59 11.10 22.01
N ALA A 92 -30.05 11.59 20.85
CA ALA A 92 -31.21 11.03 20.17
C ALA A 92 -30.90 9.66 19.54
N ASN A 93 -31.87 8.74 19.56
CA ASN A 93 -31.79 7.39 18.97
C ASN A 93 -30.64 6.51 19.51
N GLU A 94 -30.15 6.79 20.72
CA GLU A 94 -29.15 5.96 21.37
C GLU A 94 -29.80 4.78 22.11
N TYR A 95 -29.45 3.57 21.70
CA TYR A 95 -29.88 2.33 22.36
C TYR A 95 -28.66 1.54 22.81
N GLY A 96 -28.73 0.95 23.99
CA GLY A 96 -27.61 0.21 24.55
C GLY A 96 -27.78 -0.21 26.01
N PHE A 97 -26.65 -0.33 26.68
CA PHE A 97 -26.51 -0.70 28.08
C PHE A 97 -25.59 0.30 28.80
N TYR A 98 -26.04 0.80 29.93
CA TYR A 98 -25.28 1.63 30.86
C TYR A 98 -25.18 0.94 32.22
N ALA A 99 -24.04 1.02 32.89
CA ALA A 99 -23.89 0.68 34.30
C ALA A 99 -22.84 1.58 34.98
N GLY A 100 -23.16 2.21 36.12
CA GLY A 100 -22.24 3.16 36.75
C GLY A 100 -22.71 3.87 38.04
N ASP A 101 -22.07 4.99 38.36
CA ASP A 101 -22.38 5.87 39.51
C ASP A 101 -22.85 7.28 39.13
N GLY A 102 -22.98 7.57 37.84
CA GLY A 102 -23.46 8.84 37.29
C GLY A 102 -23.04 9.00 35.82
N VAL A 103 -23.42 10.13 35.21
CA VAL A 103 -23.21 10.40 33.77
C VAL A 103 -22.19 11.52 33.50
N THR A 104 -21.55 12.05 34.55
CA THR A 104 -20.58 13.16 34.43
C THR A 104 -19.21 12.67 33.99
N THR A 105 -18.30 13.59 33.61
CA THR A 105 -16.90 13.27 33.29
C THR A 105 -16.11 12.69 34.47
N ALA A 106 -16.54 12.96 35.71
CA ALA A 106 -15.94 12.41 36.93
C ALA A 106 -16.56 11.06 37.36
N SER A 107 -17.72 10.69 36.80
CA SER A 107 -18.43 9.45 37.13
C SER A 107 -17.72 8.21 36.58
N LYS A 108 -17.94 7.06 37.21
CA LYS A 108 -17.47 5.74 36.77
C LYS A 108 -18.62 5.00 36.10
N TYR A 109 -18.49 4.68 34.82
CA TYR A 109 -19.50 3.91 34.10
C TYR A 109 -18.96 3.12 32.90
N LEU A 110 -19.68 2.04 32.60
CA LEU A 110 -19.66 1.34 31.31
C LEU A 110 -20.88 1.80 30.51
N ARG A 111 -20.67 2.17 29.25
CA ARG A 111 -21.71 2.50 28.28
C ARG A 111 -21.40 1.75 26.99
N LEU A 112 -22.28 0.85 26.59
CA LEU A 112 -22.17 0.10 25.33
C LEU A 112 -23.41 0.40 24.51
N SER A 113 -23.30 1.23 23.47
CA SER A 113 -24.45 1.71 22.71
C SER A 113 -24.19 1.85 21.22
N THR A 114 -25.28 2.13 20.48
CA THR A 114 -25.26 2.50 19.06
C THR A 114 -24.56 3.84 18.79
N ALA A 115 -24.39 4.71 19.79
CA ALA A 115 -23.76 6.03 19.63
C ALA A 115 -22.28 6.02 20.04
N THR A 116 -21.93 5.36 21.16
CA THR A 116 -20.54 5.23 21.62
C THR A 116 -20.36 4.04 22.57
N ASN A 117 -19.13 3.52 22.62
CA ASN A 117 -18.76 2.43 23.51
C ASN A 117 -17.61 2.92 24.41
N GLU A 118 -17.92 3.15 25.69
CA GLU A 118 -17.09 3.91 26.62
C GLU A 118 -16.96 3.21 27.98
N PHE A 119 -15.72 3.12 28.46
CA PHE A 119 -15.35 2.71 29.82
C PHE A 119 -14.88 3.96 30.59
N ARG A 120 -15.81 4.79 31.06
CA ARG A 120 -15.44 6.04 31.75
C ARG A 120 -15.00 5.75 33.17
N ASN A 121 -13.77 6.14 33.50
CA ASN A 121 -13.18 6.00 34.85
C ASN A 121 -13.26 4.57 35.43
N LEU A 122 -13.39 3.56 34.56
CA LEU A 122 -13.36 2.14 34.88
C LEU A 122 -12.05 1.50 34.43
N THR A 123 -11.71 0.38 35.06
CA THR A 123 -10.60 -0.47 34.64
C THR A 123 -11.12 -1.62 33.78
N ALA A 124 -10.69 -1.71 32.53
CA ALA A 124 -10.90 -2.88 31.68
C ALA A 124 -9.70 -3.83 31.85
N SER A 125 -9.93 -5.10 32.20
CA SER A 125 -8.86 -6.11 32.39
C SER A 125 -9.17 -7.34 31.55
N TRP A 126 -8.18 -7.84 30.81
CA TRP A 126 -8.30 -9.02 29.94
C TRP A 126 -7.39 -10.14 30.43
N TYR A 127 -7.88 -11.37 30.41
CA TYR A 127 -7.23 -12.53 30.99
C TYR A 127 -7.07 -13.68 29.99
N LYS A 128 -5.98 -14.44 30.10
CA LYS A 128 -5.74 -15.73 29.44
C LYS A 128 -5.47 -16.77 30.53
N ALA A 129 -6.33 -17.79 30.63
CA ALA A 129 -6.20 -18.92 31.56
C ALA A 129 -5.86 -18.51 33.03
N GLY A 130 -6.52 -17.48 33.56
CA GLY A 130 -6.32 -16.96 34.92
C GLY A 130 -5.33 -15.80 35.05
N THR A 131 -4.45 -15.59 34.06
CA THR A 131 -3.41 -14.56 34.07
C THR A 131 -3.84 -13.29 33.30
N MET A 132 -3.58 -12.09 33.82
CA MET A 132 -4.07 -10.82 33.26
C MET A 132 -3.16 -10.28 32.14
N VAL A 133 -3.42 -10.68 30.90
CA VAL A 133 -2.59 -10.36 29.73
C VAL A 133 -2.61 -8.87 29.31
N ALA A 134 -3.67 -8.13 29.63
CA ALA A 134 -3.76 -6.70 29.32
C ALA A 134 -4.71 -5.97 30.27
N GLN A 135 -4.53 -4.66 30.42
CA GLN A 135 -5.39 -3.81 31.24
C GLN A 135 -5.39 -2.35 30.74
N VAL A 136 -6.56 -1.71 30.66
CA VAL A 136 -6.67 -0.24 30.57
C VAL A 136 -7.19 0.28 31.89
N THR A 137 -6.47 1.23 32.51
CA THR A 137 -6.89 1.90 33.76
C THR A 137 -7.04 3.41 33.56
N PRO A 138 -7.88 4.10 34.33
CA PRO A 138 -8.03 5.56 34.23
C PRO A 138 -6.75 6.33 34.60
N ASN A 139 -5.98 5.80 35.56
CA ASN A 139 -4.82 6.49 36.14
C ASN A 139 -3.51 6.21 35.38
N ASN A 140 -3.43 5.10 34.64
CA ASN A 140 -2.18 4.64 34.05
C ASN A 140 -2.30 4.19 32.58
N GLY A 141 -3.45 4.39 31.93
CA GLY A 141 -3.65 4.05 30.52
C GLY A 141 -3.61 2.54 30.24
N LEU A 142 -3.16 2.19 29.03
CA LEU A 142 -2.98 0.82 28.57
C LEU A 142 -1.69 0.20 29.16
N ARG A 143 -1.84 -1.01 29.70
CA ARG A 143 -0.78 -1.91 30.17
C ARG A 143 -0.95 -3.26 29.48
N LEU A 144 0.17 -3.86 29.10
CA LEU A 144 0.23 -5.16 28.44
C LEU A 144 1.20 -6.03 29.23
N GLN A 145 0.80 -7.23 29.62
CA GLN A 145 1.70 -8.18 30.28
C GLN A 145 2.50 -8.89 29.20
N VAL A 146 3.82 -8.79 29.28
CA VAL A 146 4.74 -9.62 28.50
C VAL A 146 4.80 -11.02 29.12
N GLY A 147 4.94 -12.05 28.27
CA GLY A 147 5.12 -13.42 28.73
C GLY A 147 6.39 -13.58 29.57
N SER A 148 6.41 -14.60 30.43
CA SER A 148 7.59 -14.99 31.20
C SER A 148 7.80 -16.50 31.01
N GLY A 149 8.47 -16.88 29.92
CA GLY A 149 8.65 -18.29 29.57
C GLY A 149 9.63 -18.55 28.42
N TYR A 150 10.92 -18.66 28.76
CA TYR A 150 11.94 -19.25 27.89
C TYR A 150 11.61 -20.73 27.54
N PRO A 151 11.79 -21.23 26.30
CA PRO A 151 12.28 -20.56 25.09
C PRO A 151 11.21 -20.49 23.98
N TYR A 152 10.72 -19.28 23.67
CA TYR A 152 9.82 -18.96 22.56
C TYR A 152 8.43 -19.64 22.59
N PRO A 153 7.40 -18.85 22.94
CA PRO A 153 6.44 -18.51 21.88
C PRO A 153 5.99 -17.03 21.95
N ASP A 154 6.46 -16.23 20.99
CA ASP A 154 5.97 -14.88 20.66
C ASP A 154 5.76 -13.91 21.84
N GLU A 155 6.79 -13.74 22.68
CA GLU A 155 6.86 -12.72 23.74
C GLU A 155 7.05 -11.31 23.16
N TYR A 156 5.96 -10.74 22.61
CA TYR A 156 5.90 -9.37 22.14
C TYR A 156 4.64 -8.69 22.69
N ALA A 157 4.79 -7.50 23.29
CA ALA A 157 3.67 -6.75 23.83
C ALA A 157 2.66 -6.35 22.74
N VAL A 158 3.15 -5.91 21.57
CA VAL A 158 2.32 -5.62 20.39
C VAL A 158 3.00 -6.12 19.12
N SER A 159 2.25 -6.85 18.28
CA SER A 159 2.73 -7.36 16.99
C SER A 159 1.72 -7.10 15.88
N TRP A 160 2.23 -6.79 14.69
CA TRP A 160 1.46 -6.55 13.48
C TRP A 160 1.76 -7.64 12.46
N TYR A 161 0.72 -8.36 12.05
CA TYR A 161 0.78 -9.44 11.08
C TYR A 161 0.14 -9.00 9.77
N SER A 162 0.71 -9.43 8.65
CA SER A 162 0.13 -9.25 7.32
C SER A 162 -1.21 -9.97 7.14
N ASN A 163 -1.46 -11.05 7.89
CA ASN A 163 -2.75 -11.75 7.96
C ASN A 163 -3.05 -12.22 9.39
N LEU A 164 -4.27 -11.95 9.87
CA LEU A 164 -4.75 -12.38 11.19
C LEU A 164 -5.41 -13.77 11.07
N GLY A 165 -4.66 -14.84 11.37
CA GLY A 165 -5.24 -16.19 11.47
C GLY A 165 -4.29 -17.37 11.41
N ALA A 166 -3.10 -17.22 10.82
CA ALA A 166 -2.16 -18.34 10.59
C ALA A 166 -0.81 -18.24 11.33
N GLY A 167 -0.57 -17.17 12.09
CA GLY A 167 0.70 -16.89 12.80
C GLY A 167 1.90 -16.57 11.90
N THR A 168 1.80 -16.83 10.59
CA THR A 168 2.84 -16.57 9.60
C THR A 168 2.75 -15.15 9.03
N GLY A 169 3.90 -14.55 8.68
CA GLY A 169 3.95 -13.22 8.08
C GLY A 169 3.79 -12.06 9.06
N LYS A 170 4.42 -12.15 10.24
CA LYS A 170 4.69 -11.00 11.13
C LYS A 170 5.51 -9.95 10.37
N THR A 171 5.08 -8.69 10.36
CA THR A 171 5.77 -7.59 9.65
C THR A 171 6.57 -6.73 10.62
N TRP A 172 5.99 -6.43 11.78
CA TRP A 172 6.56 -5.51 12.77
C TRP A 172 6.13 -5.88 14.19
N SER A 173 6.92 -5.50 15.19
CA SER A 173 6.53 -5.58 16.60
C SER A 173 7.30 -4.63 17.50
N ILE A 174 6.68 -4.33 18.65
CA ILE A 174 7.32 -3.78 19.83
C ILE A 174 7.18 -4.80 20.97
N GLY A 175 8.28 -5.12 21.63
CA GLY A 175 8.30 -5.96 22.82
C GLY A 175 9.37 -5.47 23.80
N THR A 176 9.12 -5.73 25.07
CA THR A 176 10.19 -5.92 26.06
C THR A 176 10.39 -7.42 26.26
N TYR A 177 11.51 -7.80 26.87
CA TYR A 177 11.88 -9.18 27.16
C TYR A 177 12.46 -9.21 28.58
N SER A 178 12.13 -10.21 29.38
CA SER A 178 12.44 -10.24 30.83
C SER A 178 13.32 -11.43 31.21
N ASP A 179 14.55 -11.42 30.70
CA ASP A 179 15.67 -12.21 31.23
C ASP A 179 16.47 -11.30 32.21
N ASP A 180 17.75 -11.60 32.50
CA ASP A 180 18.61 -10.79 33.42
C ASP A 180 18.89 -9.33 32.95
N GLU A 181 18.46 -8.98 31.73
CA GLU A 181 18.54 -7.66 31.09
C GLU A 181 17.14 -7.21 30.62
N ASP A 182 16.68 -6.01 31.01
CA ASP A 182 15.45 -5.40 30.50
C ASP A 182 15.75 -4.61 29.20
N TRP A 183 15.34 -5.14 28.03
CA TRP A 183 15.53 -4.48 26.73
C TRP A 183 14.21 -4.21 26.00
N MET A 184 14.09 -3.01 25.40
CA MET A 184 13.05 -2.65 24.44
C MET A 184 13.55 -2.87 23.02
N THR A 185 12.71 -3.47 22.17
CA THR A 185 13.06 -3.74 20.76
C THR A 185 12.00 -3.27 19.78
N ILE A 186 12.49 -2.70 18.68
CA ILE A 186 11.72 -2.42 17.47
C ILE A 186 12.27 -3.33 16.35
N GLU A 187 11.47 -4.32 15.96
CA GLU A 187 11.88 -5.38 15.05
C GLU A 187 11.03 -5.37 13.76
N SER A 188 11.71 -5.34 12.61
CA SER A 188 11.10 -5.62 11.30
C SER A 188 11.37 -7.07 10.95
N ALA A 189 10.34 -7.91 11.04
CA ALA A 189 10.45 -9.33 10.68
C ALA A 189 10.06 -9.51 9.21
N VAL A 190 10.96 -10.09 8.42
CA VAL A 190 10.63 -10.71 7.14
C VAL A 190 11.36 -12.05 7.16
N SER A 191 10.64 -13.10 7.55
CA SER A 191 11.03 -14.53 7.63
C SER A 191 12.54 -14.87 7.59
N ASP A 192 13.07 -15.33 8.73
CA ASP A 192 14.40 -15.95 8.89
C ASP A 192 15.64 -15.11 8.52
N SER A 193 15.87 -14.06 9.31
CA SER A 193 17.19 -13.58 9.81
C SER A 193 16.97 -12.23 10.51
N ARG A 194 16.78 -12.24 11.84
CA ARG A 194 16.24 -11.09 12.62
C ARG A 194 17.05 -9.81 12.41
N ARG A 195 16.48 -8.83 11.68
CA ARG A 195 17.03 -7.48 11.56
C ARG A 195 16.47 -6.61 12.69
N LYS A 196 17.14 -6.62 13.84
CA LYS A 196 16.93 -5.62 14.90
C LYS A 196 17.35 -4.26 14.34
N VAL A 197 16.46 -3.26 14.35
CA VAL A 197 16.79 -1.90 13.88
C VAL A 197 17.30 -1.04 15.04
N LEU A 198 16.72 -1.25 16.23
CA LEU A 198 17.07 -0.58 17.47
C LEU A 198 16.83 -1.55 18.64
N ARG A 199 17.87 -1.82 19.43
CA ARG A 199 17.79 -2.39 20.78
C ARG A 199 18.18 -1.30 21.76
N MET A 200 17.38 -1.10 22.80
CA MET A 200 17.72 -0.23 23.92
C MET A 200 17.63 -1.03 25.21
N GLU A 201 18.69 -1.02 25.99
CA GLU A 201 18.82 -1.79 27.22
C GLU A 201 18.87 -0.85 28.43
N ALA A 202 18.01 -1.09 29.42
CA ALA A 202 18.07 -0.43 30.70
C ALA A 202 18.92 -1.29 31.65
N ALA A 203 20.02 -0.72 32.16
CA ALA A 203 20.89 -1.44 33.08
C ALA A 203 20.13 -1.90 34.34
N SER A 204 20.23 -3.20 34.64
CA SER A 204 20.06 -3.69 36.01
C SER A 204 21.24 -3.23 36.88
N THR A 205 21.17 -3.41 38.21
CA THR A 205 22.17 -2.92 39.17
C THR A 205 23.62 -3.41 38.98
N THR A 206 23.86 -4.31 38.03
CA THR A 206 25.16 -4.89 37.67
C THR A 206 25.44 -4.89 36.17
N GLY A 207 24.53 -4.41 35.33
CA GLY A 207 24.64 -4.42 33.85
C GLY A 207 25.11 -3.09 33.24
N MET A 208 25.43 -3.09 31.94
CA MET A 208 25.73 -1.88 31.19
C MET A 208 24.48 -1.37 30.47
N ALA A 209 24.16 -0.07 30.56
CA ALA A 209 23.10 0.51 29.75
C ALA A 209 23.62 0.76 28.33
N MET A 210 22.97 0.21 27.31
CA MET A 210 23.40 0.36 25.92
C MET A 210 22.27 0.72 24.96
N ILE A 211 22.62 1.48 23.92
CA ILE A 211 21.77 1.75 22.76
C ILE A 211 22.45 1.11 21.56
N ASP A 212 21.98 -0.09 21.22
CA ASP A 212 22.47 -0.91 20.13
C ASP A 212 21.73 -0.55 18.84
N LEU A 213 22.40 0.24 18.00
CA LEU A 213 22.07 0.36 16.59
C LEU A 213 22.77 -0.78 15.86
N ILE A 214 22.00 -1.74 15.35
CA ILE A 214 22.53 -2.93 14.68
C ILE A 214 22.05 -2.90 13.23
N ALA A 215 22.99 -2.88 12.29
CA ALA A 215 22.70 -3.12 10.88
C ALA A 215 23.39 -4.43 10.46
N ASN A 216 22.76 -5.56 10.78
CA ASN A 216 23.26 -6.87 10.34
C ASN A 216 22.48 -7.30 9.09
N PRO A 217 23.08 -7.26 7.89
CA PRO A 217 22.40 -7.66 6.66
C PRO A 217 22.24 -9.19 6.62
N SER A 218 21.38 -9.68 5.72
CA SER A 218 21.50 -11.10 5.32
C SER A 218 22.84 -11.30 4.58
N PRO A 219 23.33 -12.55 4.38
CA PRO A 219 24.68 -12.84 3.83
C PRO A 219 25.02 -12.31 2.42
N GLN A 220 24.17 -11.47 1.83
CA GLN A 220 24.27 -10.89 0.48
C GLN A 220 24.05 -9.36 0.46
N GLY A 221 23.91 -8.69 1.62
CA GLY A 221 23.69 -7.25 1.71
C GLY A 221 24.75 -6.53 2.53
N ASN A 222 24.73 -5.19 2.50
CA ASN A 222 25.54 -4.34 3.37
C ASN A 222 24.65 -3.71 4.44
N GLY A 223 25.04 -3.87 5.71
CA GLY A 223 24.45 -3.13 6.82
C GLY A 223 25.11 -1.77 6.97
N LYS A 224 24.32 -0.71 7.15
CA LYS A 224 24.84 0.63 7.40
C LYS A 224 23.96 1.36 8.42
N ILE A 225 24.61 1.96 9.40
CA ILE A 225 24.03 2.97 10.29
C ILE A 225 24.54 4.32 9.80
N ILE A 226 23.65 5.30 9.63
CA ILE A 226 24.02 6.65 9.19
C ILE A 226 23.44 7.65 10.18
N LEU A 227 24.32 8.43 10.79
CA LEU A 227 23.95 9.58 11.59
C LEU A 227 24.19 10.83 10.74
N TYR A 228 23.11 11.50 10.34
CA TYR A 228 23.18 12.77 9.61
C TYR A 228 22.95 13.93 10.59
N CYS A 229 23.87 14.89 10.60
CA CYS A 229 23.71 16.19 11.23
C CYS A 229 24.22 17.29 10.28
N ASN A 230 23.71 18.50 10.45
CA ASN A 230 24.17 19.64 9.64
C ASN A 230 25.50 20.23 10.16
N ASP A 231 25.74 20.11 11.47
CA ASP A 231 26.95 20.56 12.15
C ASP A 231 27.73 19.36 12.72
N ASN A 232 27.84 19.22 14.04
CA ASN A 232 28.68 18.22 14.70
C ASN A 232 27.91 17.04 15.28
N ILE A 233 28.50 15.84 15.19
CA ILE A 233 28.13 14.68 16.01
C ILE A 233 28.99 14.74 17.30
N HIS A 234 28.36 14.93 18.45
CA HIS A 234 29.05 14.89 19.74
C HIS A 234 29.00 13.48 20.33
N LEU A 235 30.16 12.84 20.48
CA LEU A 235 30.35 11.58 21.20
C LEU A 235 31.04 11.90 22.53
N MET A 236 30.25 12.14 23.57
CA MET A 236 30.77 12.48 24.90
C MET A 236 30.94 11.21 25.74
N THR A 237 32.19 10.90 26.12
CA THR A 237 32.55 9.78 26.98
C THR A 237 33.40 10.28 28.16
N ASN A 238 33.22 9.67 29.33
CA ASN A 238 34.08 9.92 30.50
C ASN A 238 35.39 9.08 30.46
N SER A 239 35.54 8.27 29.41
CA SER A 239 36.57 7.26 29.18
C SER A 239 36.85 7.17 27.67
N ASP A 240 37.49 6.10 27.21
CA ASP A 240 37.91 5.96 25.81
C ASP A 240 36.76 5.94 24.78
N VAL A 241 37.06 6.43 23.57
CA VAL A 241 36.26 6.16 22.36
C VAL A 241 36.96 5.09 21.55
N THR A 242 36.22 4.06 21.20
CA THR A 242 36.72 2.82 20.57
C THR A 242 36.01 2.61 19.24
N VAL A 243 36.77 2.37 18.17
CA VAL A 243 36.22 2.18 16.81
C VAL A 243 36.92 1.01 16.11
N GLY A 244 36.14 0.00 15.73
CA GLY A 244 36.61 -1.19 14.99
C GLY A 244 36.45 -2.50 15.76
N SER A 245 36.65 -3.63 15.07
CA SER A 245 36.32 -4.99 15.55
C SER A 245 37.21 -5.52 16.69
N ASN A 246 38.33 -4.86 16.98
CA ASN A 246 39.38 -5.34 17.90
C ASN A 246 39.61 -4.38 19.08
N GLU A 247 38.62 -3.54 19.39
CA GLU A 247 38.66 -2.57 20.51
C GLU A 247 39.86 -1.61 20.52
N TYR A 248 40.29 -1.12 19.36
CA TYR A 248 41.35 -0.11 19.30
C TYR A 248 40.88 1.24 19.87
N LYS A 249 41.52 1.65 20.98
CA LYS A 249 41.43 3.00 21.53
C LYS A 249 42.01 4.00 20.54
N VAL A 250 41.22 4.99 20.14
CA VAL A 250 41.64 6.00 19.14
C VAL A 250 42.75 6.92 19.69
N LEU A 251 42.81 7.11 21.02
CA LEU A 251 43.84 7.88 21.72
C LEU A 251 44.33 7.10 22.95
N HIS A 252 45.64 7.01 23.17
CA HIS A 252 46.23 6.36 24.34
C HIS A 252 47.62 6.93 24.67
N GLN A 253 48.15 6.63 25.87
CA GLN A 253 49.49 7.07 26.35
C GLN A 253 50.70 6.50 25.56
N GLY A 254 50.51 6.11 24.30
CA GLY A 254 51.56 5.64 23.41
C GLY A 254 51.44 6.14 21.97
N ASN A 255 50.33 6.79 21.56
CA ASN A 255 50.14 7.26 20.18
C ASN A 255 50.48 8.74 19.94
N GLY A 256 51.39 9.27 20.78
CA GLY A 256 52.64 9.84 20.25
C GLY A 256 53.03 11.20 20.85
N GLY A 257 54.15 11.25 21.65
CA GLY A 257 55.02 12.33 22.21
C GLY A 257 54.71 13.11 23.51
N HIS A 258 55.09 14.40 23.58
CA HIS A 258 55.09 15.29 24.76
C HIS A 258 54.19 16.54 24.56
N GLY A 259 53.01 16.63 25.19
CA GLY A 259 52.10 17.76 25.02
C GLY A 259 50.59 17.47 25.01
N THR A 260 50.03 16.58 24.16
CA THR A 260 48.57 16.30 24.11
C THR A 260 48.01 15.97 25.49
N GLY A 261 48.71 15.24 26.38
CA GLY A 261 49.62 14.11 26.12
C GLY A 261 51.13 14.31 25.91
N PHE A 262 51.75 13.97 24.77
CA PHE A 262 51.18 13.63 23.45
C PHE A 262 51.70 14.51 22.21
N ASP A 263 52.89 14.41 21.58
CA ASP A 263 53.38 15.12 20.35
C ASP A 263 53.80 14.17 19.19
N ALA A 264 53.48 14.45 17.93
CA ALA A 264 53.71 13.54 16.80
C ALA A 264 55.20 13.46 16.32
N ASP A 265 56.13 13.22 17.25
CA ASP A 265 57.59 13.31 17.08
C ASP A 265 58.24 12.16 16.26
N ARG A 266 57.42 11.21 15.79
CA ARG A 266 57.79 10.18 14.81
C ARG A 266 56.79 10.10 13.66
N LEU A 267 57.05 10.82 12.59
CA LEU A 267 56.46 10.54 11.28
C LEU A 267 57.12 9.27 10.72
N ASP A 268 56.31 8.23 10.47
CA ASP A 268 56.73 6.94 9.89
C ASP A 268 57.95 6.27 10.56
N GLY A 269 58.11 6.50 11.88
CA GLY A 269 59.19 5.94 12.70
C GLY A 269 60.50 6.74 12.70
N TRP A 270 60.59 7.86 11.97
CA TRP A 270 61.78 8.70 11.87
C TRP A 270 61.65 9.97 12.73
N HIS A 271 62.77 10.39 13.33
CA HIS A 271 62.84 11.59 14.16
C HIS A 271 63.00 12.85 13.28
N SER A 272 62.60 14.02 13.79
CA SER A 272 62.64 15.29 13.04
C SER A 272 64.03 15.66 12.49
N SER A 273 65.11 15.20 13.13
CA SER A 273 66.50 15.34 12.65
C SER A 273 66.83 14.59 11.36
N ASN A 274 65.95 13.69 10.90
CA ASN A 274 66.09 12.97 9.63
C ASN A 274 65.45 13.72 8.45
N PHE A 275 64.66 14.78 8.71
CA PHE A 275 64.03 15.57 7.65
C PHE A 275 64.92 16.74 7.23
N VAL A 276 65.00 16.96 5.92
CA VAL A 276 65.66 18.14 5.35
C VAL A 276 64.66 19.30 5.38
N TYR A 277 65.02 20.41 6.01
CA TYR A 277 64.19 21.62 6.00
C TYR A 277 64.06 22.17 4.56
N VAL A 278 62.84 22.51 4.15
CA VAL A 278 62.56 23.06 2.79
C VAL A 278 63.35 24.34 2.52
N SER A 279 63.57 25.19 3.55
CA SER A 279 64.42 26.38 3.45
C SER A 279 65.91 26.09 3.21
N SER A 280 66.34 24.86 3.44
CA SER A 280 67.71 24.37 3.27
C SER A 280 67.88 23.48 2.03
N TYR A 281 66.77 23.05 1.41
CA TYR A 281 66.76 22.23 0.21
C TYR A 281 66.65 23.15 -1.02
N THR A 282 67.78 23.36 -1.70
CA THR A 282 67.88 24.36 -2.77
C THR A 282 67.51 23.79 -4.14
N ALA A 283 67.22 24.66 -5.10
CA ALA A 283 67.06 24.25 -6.49
C ALA A 283 68.31 23.55 -7.07
N ALA A 284 69.50 23.81 -6.53
CA ALA A 284 70.73 23.12 -6.90
C ALA A 284 70.76 21.66 -6.40
N ASP A 285 70.22 21.39 -5.20
CA ASP A 285 70.10 20.03 -4.65
C ASP A 285 69.10 19.18 -5.45
N VAL A 286 68.00 19.80 -5.89
CA VAL A 286 67.03 19.18 -6.81
C VAL A 286 67.69 18.88 -8.15
N LEU A 287 68.35 19.88 -8.77
CA LEU A 287 69.00 19.73 -10.07
C LEU A 287 70.10 18.66 -10.05
N ALA A 288 70.92 18.60 -9.00
CA ALA A 288 71.98 17.60 -8.85
C ALA A 288 71.45 16.15 -8.78
N LYS A 289 70.23 15.95 -8.25
CA LYS A 289 69.58 14.63 -8.18
C LYS A 289 68.87 14.25 -9.48
N VAL A 290 68.36 15.21 -10.24
CA VAL A 290 67.68 14.97 -11.52
C VAL A 290 68.68 14.80 -12.67
N LEU A 291 69.79 15.53 -12.68
CA LEU A 291 70.84 15.40 -13.70
C LEU A 291 71.45 13.99 -13.81
N THR A 292 71.41 13.19 -12.75
CA THR A 292 71.90 11.80 -12.77
C THR A 292 70.94 10.81 -13.43
N VAL A 293 69.74 11.26 -13.80
CA VAL A 293 68.64 10.45 -14.37
C VAL A 293 67.95 11.18 -15.54
N ASP A 294 68.69 11.97 -16.31
CA ASP A 294 68.22 12.56 -17.56
C ASP A 294 68.77 11.76 -18.76
N GLY A 295 67.88 11.19 -19.57
CA GLY A 295 68.22 10.36 -20.75
C GLY A 295 67.41 9.07 -20.92
N HIS A 296 67.59 8.41 -22.06
CA HIS A 296 66.84 7.20 -22.46
C HIS A 296 66.97 6.05 -21.43
N ASN A 297 65.82 5.47 -21.05
CA ASN A 297 65.65 4.46 -19.97
C ASN A 297 65.84 4.96 -18.52
N SER A 298 65.90 6.27 -18.28
CA SER A 298 65.91 6.83 -16.91
C SER A 298 64.57 6.72 -16.17
N GLY A 299 63.45 6.68 -16.90
CA GLY A 299 62.10 6.83 -16.35
C GLY A 299 61.63 8.29 -16.19
N LEU A 300 62.40 9.27 -16.66
CA LEU A 300 62.00 10.68 -16.78
C LEU A 300 61.94 11.10 -18.26
N ASP A 301 60.89 11.82 -18.65
CA ASP A 301 60.45 12.04 -20.03
C ASP A 301 60.84 13.42 -20.60
N ALA A 302 62.08 13.85 -20.38
CA ALA A 302 62.52 15.22 -20.64
C ALA A 302 62.64 15.62 -22.14
N ASP A 303 62.84 14.67 -23.06
CA ASP A 303 63.03 14.92 -24.50
C ASP A 303 62.07 14.14 -25.43
N THR A 304 61.11 13.40 -24.87
CA THR A 304 60.07 12.67 -25.63
C THR A 304 58.68 12.99 -25.08
N ILE A 305 57.69 13.18 -25.96
CA ILE A 305 56.29 12.97 -25.55
C ILE A 305 56.10 11.47 -25.40
N ASP A 306 56.10 10.99 -24.15
CA ASP A 306 55.75 9.63 -23.72
C ASP A 306 56.32 8.51 -24.61
N THR A 307 57.66 8.41 -24.67
CA THR A 307 58.41 7.36 -25.41
C THR A 307 58.22 7.32 -26.93
N VAL A 308 57.47 8.25 -27.53
CA VAL A 308 57.29 8.32 -28.99
C VAL A 308 58.29 9.31 -29.59
N GLN A 309 59.22 8.81 -30.41
CA GLN A 309 60.08 9.67 -31.24
C GLN A 309 59.22 10.59 -32.11
N VAL A 310 59.55 11.88 -32.15
CA VAL A 310 58.75 12.90 -32.85
C VAL A 310 58.41 12.50 -34.29
N GLU A 311 59.33 11.88 -35.04
CA GLU A 311 59.09 11.40 -36.42
C GLU A 311 57.94 10.38 -36.61
N ARG A 312 57.48 9.74 -35.52
CA ARG A 312 56.31 8.85 -35.51
C ARG A 312 55.00 9.59 -35.23
N ILE A 313 55.07 10.80 -34.66
CA ILE A 313 53.92 11.69 -34.55
C ILE A 313 53.58 12.15 -35.96
N ILE A 314 52.29 12.24 -36.26
CA ILE A 314 51.82 12.69 -37.57
C ILE A 314 51.44 14.17 -37.46
N PHE A 315 52.45 15.03 -37.54
CA PHE A 315 52.34 16.48 -37.40
C PHE A 315 52.44 17.18 -38.76
N GLY A 316 51.63 18.22 -38.94
CA GLY A 316 51.85 19.21 -39.99
C GLY A 316 52.89 20.26 -39.59
N GLU A 317 52.86 21.40 -40.28
CA GLU A 317 53.85 22.47 -40.07
C GLU A 317 53.79 23.04 -38.63
N ASN A 318 54.94 23.29 -38.01
CA ASN A 318 55.09 23.64 -36.57
C ASN A 318 54.13 24.74 -36.07
N ALA A 319 53.78 25.71 -36.91
CA ALA A 319 52.90 26.83 -36.54
C ALA A 319 51.39 26.55 -36.71
N ARG A 320 51.01 25.43 -37.34
CA ARG A 320 49.63 25.18 -37.80
C ARG A 320 49.12 23.76 -37.56
N GLY A 321 49.99 22.79 -37.25
CA GLY A 321 49.61 21.39 -36.98
C GLY A 321 49.11 20.59 -38.19
N SER A 322 48.83 21.25 -39.33
CA SER A 322 48.42 20.66 -40.61
C SER A 322 49.37 21.08 -41.74
N THR A 323 49.54 20.23 -42.76
CA THR A 323 50.38 20.54 -43.93
C THR A 323 49.57 21.15 -45.08
N GLY A 324 50.06 22.25 -45.67
CA GLY A 324 49.43 22.87 -46.85
C GLY A 324 49.49 22.00 -48.11
N LYS A 325 48.36 21.85 -48.82
CA LYS A 325 48.29 21.14 -50.12
C LYS A 325 47.45 21.89 -51.14
N THR A 326 47.98 22.02 -52.35
CA THR A 326 47.27 22.57 -53.52
C THR A 326 46.41 21.53 -54.23
N ASP A 327 46.77 20.24 -54.14
CA ASP A 327 45.96 19.08 -54.56
C ASP A 327 45.95 18.05 -53.42
N ILE A 328 44.76 17.55 -53.06
CA ILE A 328 44.59 16.50 -52.04
C ILE A 328 44.39 15.09 -52.65
N ASN A 329 44.51 14.93 -53.96
CA ASN A 329 44.79 13.63 -54.59
C ASN A 329 46.29 13.25 -54.48
N TRP A 330 47.04 13.87 -53.55
CA TRP A 330 48.48 13.69 -53.39
C TRP A 330 48.86 12.32 -52.78
N ASN A 331 49.92 11.72 -53.32
CA ASN A 331 50.45 10.44 -52.81
C ASN A 331 51.35 10.64 -51.56
N GLY A 332 50.72 11.08 -50.46
CA GLY A 332 51.33 11.26 -49.14
C GLY A 332 51.07 10.12 -48.14
N LYS A 333 51.61 10.28 -46.93
CA LYS A 333 51.29 9.47 -45.74
C LYS A 333 49.96 9.92 -45.11
N SER A 334 49.40 9.12 -44.20
CA SER A 334 48.32 9.55 -43.29
C SER A 334 48.64 10.88 -42.59
N GLY A 335 47.63 11.68 -42.26
CA GLY A 335 47.80 12.89 -41.45
C GLY A 335 46.77 14.01 -41.64
N PHE A 336 47.07 15.14 -41.02
CA PHE A 336 46.26 16.36 -41.04
C PHE A 336 46.76 17.32 -42.12
N TYR A 337 45.86 17.67 -43.04
CA TYR A 337 46.15 18.47 -44.23
C TYR A 337 45.16 19.62 -44.36
N SER A 338 45.59 20.68 -45.06
CA SER A 338 44.71 21.79 -45.45
C SER A 338 44.77 21.97 -46.96
N LYS A 339 43.63 21.78 -47.66
CA LYS A 339 43.49 22.10 -49.08
C LYS A 339 43.36 23.61 -49.25
N THR A 340 44.35 24.25 -49.85
CA THR A 340 44.37 25.71 -50.08
C THR A 340 44.83 26.03 -51.50
N GLY A 341 44.35 27.13 -52.08
CA GLY A 341 44.71 27.56 -53.45
C GLY A 341 43.69 27.15 -54.52
N SER A 342 43.75 27.85 -55.66
CA SER A 342 42.69 27.97 -56.68
C SER A 342 42.44 26.74 -57.56
N ASP A 343 43.38 25.80 -57.64
CA ASP A 343 43.24 24.65 -58.55
C ASP A 343 42.36 23.55 -57.95
N VAL A 344 41.51 22.95 -58.79
CA VAL A 344 40.47 21.96 -58.41
C VAL A 344 41.00 20.55 -58.12
N GLY A 345 42.24 20.43 -57.64
CA GLY A 345 42.88 19.17 -57.28
C GLY A 345 42.20 18.46 -56.10
N GLY A 346 41.38 17.45 -56.42
CA GLY A 346 40.92 16.42 -55.48
C GLY A 346 39.86 16.79 -54.44
N ALA A 347 39.52 18.08 -54.28
CA ALA A 347 38.55 18.54 -53.30
C ALA A 347 37.11 18.05 -53.58
N PRO A 348 36.21 17.98 -52.57
CA PRO A 348 34.79 17.71 -52.79
C PRO A 348 34.13 18.70 -53.76
N TRP A 349 34.50 19.98 -53.65
CA TRP A 349 34.13 21.09 -54.54
C TRP A 349 34.97 22.31 -54.15
N GLY A 350 35.31 23.20 -55.09
CA GLY A 350 35.99 24.46 -54.78
C GLY A 350 37.36 24.33 -54.09
N SER A 351 37.59 25.12 -53.04
CA SER A 351 38.85 25.22 -52.30
C SER A 351 38.56 25.41 -50.80
N TYR A 352 39.56 25.21 -49.93
CA TYR A 352 39.50 25.42 -48.46
C TYR A 352 38.81 24.31 -47.66
N PHE A 353 39.54 23.20 -47.45
CA PHE A 353 39.09 22.07 -46.62
C PHE A 353 40.17 21.65 -45.62
N HIS A 354 39.76 21.34 -44.39
CA HIS A 354 40.55 20.56 -43.44
C HIS A 354 40.38 19.09 -43.84
N VAL A 355 41.49 18.36 -44.02
CA VAL A 355 41.46 16.99 -44.51
C VAL A 355 42.24 16.09 -43.56
N ILE A 356 41.61 15.02 -43.11
CA ILE A 356 42.26 13.92 -42.40
C ILE A 356 42.40 12.79 -43.41
N GLU A 357 43.63 12.35 -43.66
CA GLU A 357 43.90 11.16 -44.46
C GLU A 357 44.37 10.01 -43.57
N ALA A 358 43.83 8.81 -43.79
CA ALA A 358 44.35 7.58 -43.24
C ALA A 358 44.66 6.60 -44.39
N THR A 359 45.93 6.26 -44.56
CA THR A 359 46.44 5.25 -45.49
C THR A 359 46.81 4.00 -44.70
N TYR A 360 46.49 2.81 -45.22
CA TYR A 360 46.84 1.53 -44.60
C TYR A 360 48.36 1.26 -44.62
N ALA A 361 48.88 0.76 -43.50
CA ALA A 361 50.31 0.87 -43.17
C ALA A 361 51.27 -0.08 -43.90
N TYR A 362 50.78 -1.22 -44.43
CA TYR A 362 51.66 -2.30 -44.88
C TYR A 362 52.01 -2.28 -46.38
N ASP A 363 51.05 -1.91 -47.23
CA ASP A 363 51.17 -2.04 -48.69
C ASP A 363 50.51 -0.87 -49.46
N SER A 364 50.03 0.15 -48.73
CA SER A 364 49.36 1.35 -49.24
C SER A 364 48.04 1.16 -50.01
N TYR A 365 47.63 -0.07 -50.37
CA TYR A 365 46.58 -0.31 -51.36
C TYR A 365 45.20 0.27 -51.03
N TYR A 366 44.94 0.63 -49.77
CA TYR A 366 43.67 1.18 -49.31
C TYR A 366 43.89 2.38 -48.40
N GLY A 367 43.00 3.37 -48.52
CA GLY A 367 42.93 4.47 -47.58
C GLY A 367 41.61 5.22 -47.66
N MET A 368 41.45 6.18 -46.75
CA MET A 368 40.29 7.06 -46.70
C MET A 368 40.72 8.50 -46.45
N GLN A 369 39.90 9.44 -46.93
CA GLN A 369 39.98 10.83 -46.55
C GLN A 369 38.64 11.27 -45.97
N ILE A 370 38.72 12.11 -44.94
CA ILE A 370 37.62 12.89 -44.40
C ILE A 370 37.96 14.36 -44.68
N ALA A 371 37.03 15.14 -45.22
CA ALA A 371 37.23 16.55 -45.54
C ALA A 371 36.10 17.41 -44.97
N GLN A 372 36.45 18.45 -44.22
CA GLN A 372 35.55 19.46 -43.66
C GLN A 372 35.77 20.79 -44.37
N TYR A 373 34.72 21.48 -44.81
CA TYR A 373 34.84 22.83 -45.37
C TYR A 373 35.26 23.84 -44.29
N PHE A 374 36.16 24.79 -44.60
CA PHE A 374 36.71 25.74 -43.62
C PHE A 374 35.66 26.64 -42.93
N TRP A 375 34.56 26.96 -43.62
CA TRP A 375 33.58 27.96 -43.17
C TRP A 375 32.14 27.42 -43.13
N GLY A 376 31.97 26.11 -43.02
CA GLY A 376 30.66 25.47 -42.95
C GLY A 376 30.74 24.05 -42.42
N GLU A 377 29.59 23.50 -42.01
CA GLU A 377 29.55 22.24 -41.26
C GLU A 377 29.57 20.99 -42.15
N GLN A 378 29.82 21.12 -43.45
CA GLN A 378 29.76 19.99 -44.38
C GLN A 378 30.98 19.06 -44.26
N LEU A 379 30.74 17.86 -43.72
CA LEU A 379 31.72 16.78 -43.61
C LEU A 379 31.56 15.77 -44.75
N TYR A 380 32.64 15.50 -45.47
CA TYR A 380 32.72 14.54 -46.56
C TYR A 380 33.66 13.40 -46.20
N HIS A 381 33.35 12.18 -46.66
CA HIS A 381 34.30 11.06 -46.69
C HIS A 381 34.45 10.51 -48.10
N ARG A 382 35.62 9.95 -48.39
CA ARG A 382 35.85 9.07 -49.55
C ARG A 382 36.86 7.99 -49.21
N ILE A 383 36.83 6.92 -49.97
CA ILE A 383 37.89 5.91 -49.99
C ILE A 383 38.74 6.07 -51.25
N PHE A 384 39.98 5.57 -51.20
CA PHE A 384 40.87 5.49 -52.34
C PHE A 384 41.66 4.19 -52.30
N THR A 385 42.12 3.75 -53.47
CA THR A 385 43.05 2.62 -53.61
C THR A 385 44.38 3.07 -54.19
N ASN A 386 45.50 2.53 -53.74
CA ASN A 386 46.84 2.92 -54.21
C ASN A 386 47.50 1.80 -55.02
N SER A 387 47.13 1.69 -56.30
CA SER A 387 47.69 0.68 -57.19
C SER A 387 49.00 1.18 -57.79
N SER A 388 50.11 0.54 -57.44
CA SER A 388 51.43 0.73 -58.07
C SER A 388 51.96 2.18 -58.03
N GLY A 389 51.80 2.86 -56.89
CA GLY A 389 52.37 4.19 -56.65
C GLY A 389 51.53 5.37 -57.13
N ASN A 390 50.31 5.13 -57.59
CA ASN A 390 49.31 6.17 -57.86
C ASN A 390 48.01 5.87 -57.09
N LYS A 391 47.55 6.85 -56.29
CA LYS A 391 46.26 6.79 -55.60
C LYS A 391 45.13 7.08 -56.59
N SER A 392 44.22 6.10 -56.73
CA SER A 392 42.93 6.21 -57.43
C SER A 392 41.84 6.51 -56.40
N PHE A 393 41.26 7.70 -56.47
CA PHE A 393 40.27 8.15 -55.49
C PHE A 393 38.84 7.87 -55.94
N GLY A 394 38.02 7.36 -55.03
CA GLY A 394 36.57 7.31 -55.20
C GLY A 394 35.93 8.70 -55.10
N SER A 395 34.68 8.79 -55.53
CA SER A 395 33.85 9.98 -55.35
C SER A 395 33.68 10.35 -53.87
N TRP A 396 33.52 11.64 -53.60
CA TRP A 396 33.17 12.13 -52.26
C TRP A 396 31.70 11.86 -51.93
N VAL A 397 31.45 11.41 -50.71
CA VAL A 397 30.13 11.20 -50.10
C VAL A 397 30.02 12.12 -48.89
N ARG A 398 28.87 12.77 -48.70
CA ARG A 398 28.62 13.68 -47.56
C ARG A 398 28.05 12.89 -46.38
N ILE A 399 28.56 13.11 -45.17
CA ILE A 399 28.19 12.34 -43.97
C ILE A 399 27.70 13.18 -42.79
N ALA A 400 27.92 14.51 -42.78
CA ALA A 400 27.29 15.42 -41.83
C ALA A 400 27.09 16.82 -42.42
N ASP A 401 26.09 17.51 -41.88
CA ASP A 401 25.88 18.95 -41.86
C ASP A 401 25.24 19.34 -40.49
N ASP A 402 24.91 20.62 -40.30
CA ASP A 402 24.60 21.38 -39.06
C ASP A 402 23.66 20.74 -37.99
N VAL A 403 23.03 19.59 -38.24
CA VAL A 403 21.88 19.11 -37.43
C VAL A 403 22.02 17.64 -37.01
N SER A 404 23.18 17.26 -36.46
CA SER A 404 23.37 15.98 -35.76
C SER A 404 24.60 16.00 -34.81
N LEU A 405 24.55 15.67 -33.52
CA LEU A 405 23.44 15.30 -32.61
C LEU A 405 23.76 15.81 -31.16
N GLY A 406 22.72 15.99 -30.34
CA GLY A 406 22.80 16.37 -28.93
C GLY A 406 21.53 16.02 -28.13
N ASN A 407 21.45 16.40 -26.85
CA ASN A 407 20.26 16.13 -26.03
C ASN A 407 19.05 16.94 -26.57
N GLY A 408 17.94 16.25 -26.85
CA GLY A 408 16.81 16.80 -27.60
C GLY A 408 16.89 16.62 -29.13
N SER A 409 17.91 15.93 -29.66
CA SER A 409 17.96 15.63 -31.10
C SER A 409 16.96 14.57 -31.53
N HIS A 410 16.21 14.90 -32.58
CA HIS A 410 15.50 13.92 -33.38
C HIS A 410 16.50 13.24 -34.33
N VAL A 411 16.84 11.99 -34.05
CA VAL A 411 17.46 11.13 -35.07
C VAL A 411 16.33 10.64 -35.98
N ASP A 412 16.09 11.30 -37.11
CA ASP A 412 15.18 10.79 -38.14
C ASP A 412 15.87 9.67 -38.95
N ALA A 413 16.09 8.54 -38.28
CA ALA A 413 16.78 7.38 -38.85
C ALA A 413 15.79 6.52 -39.64
N TYR A 414 15.90 6.59 -40.97
CA TYR A 414 15.14 5.74 -41.88
C TYR A 414 15.68 4.30 -41.90
N PHE A 415 15.29 3.50 -40.93
CA PHE A 415 15.61 2.07 -40.89
C PHE A 415 14.74 1.29 -41.89
N THR A 416 15.34 0.76 -42.95
CA THR A 416 14.69 -0.17 -43.90
C THR A 416 14.45 -1.58 -43.34
N GLY A 417 14.72 -1.80 -42.04
CA GLY A 417 14.57 -3.06 -41.35
C GLY A 417 14.17 -2.88 -39.88
N HIS A 418 14.28 -3.95 -39.08
CA HIS A 418 13.85 -3.93 -37.69
C HIS A 418 14.71 -3.00 -36.81
N ILE A 419 14.06 -2.09 -36.08
CA ILE A 419 14.69 -1.43 -34.93
C ILE A 419 14.79 -2.46 -33.80
N ARG A 420 16.03 -2.90 -33.50
CA ARG A 420 16.32 -3.74 -32.34
C ARG A 420 16.83 -2.86 -31.20
N ALA A 421 15.93 -2.38 -30.36
CA ALA A 421 16.33 -1.85 -29.05
C ALA A 421 16.94 -2.97 -28.20
N GLY A 422 17.85 -2.62 -27.30
CA GLY A 422 18.55 -3.56 -26.42
C GLY A 422 17.65 -4.20 -25.35
N SER A 423 18.27 -4.81 -24.34
CA SER A 423 17.56 -5.49 -23.23
C SER A 423 16.62 -4.61 -22.40
N THR A 424 16.69 -3.28 -22.56
CA THR A 424 15.83 -2.28 -21.93
C THR A 424 14.63 -1.84 -22.78
N GLY A 425 14.53 -2.26 -24.04
CA GLY A 425 13.45 -1.91 -24.96
C GLY A 425 13.46 -0.45 -25.44
N LEU A 426 12.41 -0.07 -26.19
CA LEU A 426 12.15 1.32 -26.58
C LEU A 426 11.53 2.06 -25.38
N SER A 427 12.34 2.84 -24.67
CA SER A 427 11.91 3.67 -23.53
C SER A 427 11.57 5.09 -23.99
N GLU A 428 10.50 5.21 -24.77
CA GLU A 428 9.99 6.51 -25.21
C GLU A 428 9.18 7.18 -24.10
N ALA A 429 9.40 8.48 -23.88
CA ALA A 429 8.57 9.30 -23.00
C ALA A 429 7.21 9.69 -23.64
N GLY A 430 6.90 9.14 -24.83
CA GLY A 430 5.77 9.51 -25.68
C GLY A 430 4.99 8.31 -26.22
N SER A 431 4.45 8.44 -27.43
CA SER A 431 3.52 7.47 -28.04
C SER A 431 4.16 6.67 -29.18
N VAL A 432 4.24 5.35 -29.03
CA VAL A 432 4.59 4.44 -30.13
C VAL A 432 3.38 4.25 -31.05
N SER A 433 3.53 4.55 -32.34
CA SER A 433 2.49 4.35 -33.36
C SER A 433 3.03 3.57 -34.55
N ALA A 434 2.21 2.67 -35.12
CA ALA A 434 2.52 1.96 -36.36
C ALA A 434 1.45 2.25 -37.41
N ASN A 435 1.87 2.46 -38.67
CA ASN A 435 0.96 2.58 -39.82
C ASN A 435 0.38 1.23 -40.30
N ASN A 436 0.70 0.16 -39.57
CA ASN A 436 0.38 -1.23 -39.85
C ASN A 436 0.24 -1.96 -38.50
N TRP A 437 -0.01 -3.27 -38.51
CA TRP A 437 -0.21 -4.07 -37.30
C TRP A 437 0.92 -3.92 -36.26
N PHE A 438 0.57 -3.52 -35.05
CA PHE A 438 1.39 -3.79 -33.86
C PHE A 438 1.32 -5.29 -33.55
N ARG A 439 2.46 -5.98 -33.53
CA ARG A 439 2.52 -7.45 -33.37
C ARG A 439 3.42 -7.84 -32.20
N SER A 440 2.88 -8.61 -31.27
CA SER A 440 3.63 -9.34 -30.24
C SER A 440 3.95 -10.77 -30.72
N VAL A 441 5.01 -11.39 -30.20
CA VAL A 441 5.45 -12.75 -30.58
C VAL A 441 5.89 -13.56 -29.37
N GLY A 442 5.52 -14.84 -29.35
CA GLY A 442 5.64 -15.70 -28.17
C GLY A 442 4.44 -15.58 -27.23
N SER A 443 4.55 -16.12 -26.02
CA SER A 443 3.46 -16.19 -25.03
C SER A 443 3.23 -14.88 -24.27
N ASN A 444 3.12 -13.76 -24.99
CA ASN A 444 3.03 -12.40 -24.44
C ASN A 444 2.01 -11.53 -25.20
N GLY A 445 2.00 -10.24 -24.94
CA GLY A 445 1.06 -9.28 -25.51
C GLY A 445 1.29 -7.88 -24.95
N TRP A 446 0.24 -7.06 -24.91
CA TRP A 446 0.31 -5.75 -24.26
C TRP A 446 0.21 -5.89 -22.74
N PHE A 447 1.18 -5.32 -22.02
CA PHE A 447 1.25 -5.33 -20.56
C PHE A 447 1.56 -3.93 -20.05
N ASN A 448 0.74 -3.45 -19.12
CA ASN A 448 0.97 -2.20 -18.41
C ASN A 448 1.65 -2.52 -17.07
N ALA A 449 2.95 -2.22 -16.96
CA ALA A 449 3.74 -2.52 -15.77
C ALA A 449 3.19 -1.83 -14.51
N THR A 450 2.92 -0.53 -14.58
CA THR A 450 2.37 0.29 -13.48
C THR A 450 1.09 -0.30 -12.91
N HIS A 451 0.20 -0.80 -13.77
CA HIS A 451 -1.11 -1.34 -13.36
C HIS A 451 -1.13 -2.87 -13.27
N SER A 452 -0.01 -3.56 -13.50
CA SER A 452 0.13 -5.03 -13.44
C SER A 452 -1.03 -5.79 -14.12
N GLY A 453 -1.36 -5.37 -15.34
CA GLY A 453 -2.50 -5.86 -16.11
C GLY A 453 -2.27 -5.69 -17.61
N GLY A 454 -3.04 -6.39 -18.45
CA GLY A 454 -2.78 -6.43 -19.88
C GLY A 454 -3.67 -7.40 -20.64
N ILE A 455 -3.40 -7.55 -21.94
CA ILE A 455 -4.01 -8.52 -22.84
C ILE A 455 -2.92 -9.34 -23.55
N TYR A 456 -3.06 -10.66 -23.56
CA TYR A 456 -2.01 -11.58 -24.03
C TYR A 456 -2.59 -12.89 -24.57
N MET A 457 -1.74 -13.69 -25.23
CA MET A 457 -2.07 -15.04 -25.70
C MET A 457 -0.99 -16.03 -25.28
N THR A 458 -1.39 -17.24 -24.90
CA THR A 458 -0.49 -18.38 -24.62
C THR A 458 -0.71 -19.57 -25.55
N ASP A 459 -1.79 -19.54 -26.33
CA ASP A 459 -2.15 -20.50 -27.37
C ASP A 459 -2.72 -19.76 -28.59
N SER A 460 -3.05 -20.50 -29.63
CA SER A 460 -3.63 -19.95 -30.87
C SER A 460 -5.14 -19.67 -30.80
N THR A 461 -5.79 -19.89 -29.65
CA THR A 461 -7.26 -19.93 -29.56
C THR A 461 -7.85 -18.79 -28.75
N TRP A 462 -7.19 -18.36 -27.66
CA TRP A 462 -7.78 -17.41 -26.71
C TRP A 462 -6.91 -16.19 -26.43
N ILE A 463 -7.50 -15.01 -26.68
CA ILE A 463 -7.04 -13.74 -26.07
C ILE A 463 -7.48 -13.74 -24.60
N ARG A 464 -6.55 -13.39 -23.72
CA ARG A 464 -6.69 -13.45 -22.25
C ARG A 464 -6.37 -12.10 -21.62
N THR A 465 -6.97 -11.82 -20.48
CA THR A 465 -6.53 -10.74 -19.60
C THR A 465 -5.46 -11.22 -18.62
N TYR A 466 -4.42 -10.41 -18.42
CA TYR A 466 -3.34 -10.73 -17.50
C TYR A 466 -3.80 -10.59 -16.03
N ASN A 467 -3.26 -11.44 -15.13
CA ASN A 467 -3.60 -11.48 -13.69
C ASN A 467 -5.10 -11.63 -13.39
N ASN A 468 -5.86 -12.37 -14.22
CA ASN A 468 -7.31 -12.59 -14.08
C ASN A 468 -8.13 -11.29 -13.98
N LYS A 469 -7.61 -10.15 -14.46
CA LYS A 469 -8.32 -8.87 -14.40
C LYS A 469 -9.52 -8.85 -15.36
N GLY A 470 -10.58 -8.14 -14.99
CA GLY A 470 -11.71 -7.92 -15.88
C GLY A 470 -11.31 -7.08 -17.11
N PHE A 471 -11.91 -7.37 -18.27
CA PHE A 471 -11.85 -6.49 -19.43
C PHE A 471 -13.03 -5.51 -19.37
N TYR A 472 -12.77 -4.29 -18.92
CA TYR A 472 -13.82 -3.27 -18.73
C TYR A 472 -14.00 -2.43 -20.00
N CYS A 473 -15.20 -2.46 -20.58
CA CYS A 473 -15.61 -1.56 -21.65
C CYS A 473 -16.54 -0.47 -21.08
N ASN A 474 -16.20 0.80 -21.28
CA ASN A 474 -17.05 1.95 -20.91
C ASN A 474 -18.27 2.13 -21.86
N ALA A 475 -18.43 1.24 -22.84
CA ALA A 475 -19.45 1.30 -23.88
C ALA A 475 -19.92 -0.13 -24.23
N THR A 476 -20.60 -0.29 -25.36
CA THR A 476 -21.11 -1.59 -25.82
C THR A 476 -19.98 -2.53 -26.22
N MET A 477 -20.04 -3.78 -25.75
CA MET A 477 -19.29 -4.89 -26.36
C MET A 477 -20.14 -5.54 -27.45
N GLN A 478 -19.66 -5.54 -28.69
CA GLN A 478 -20.32 -6.22 -29.80
C GLN A 478 -19.64 -7.58 -30.05
N ALA A 479 -20.43 -8.66 -30.04
CA ALA A 479 -19.97 -10.01 -30.34
C ALA A 479 -21.06 -10.79 -31.07
N THR A 480 -20.69 -11.64 -32.02
CA THR A 480 -21.62 -12.57 -32.69
C THR A 480 -22.23 -13.58 -31.72
N TYR A 481 -21.46 -13.94 -30.67
CA TYR A 481 -21.91 -14.81 -29.58
C TYR A 481 -21.15 -14.44 -28.31
N LEU A 482 -21.89 -14.13 -27.23
CA LEU A 482 -21.31 -13.93 -25.89
C LEU A 482 -21.55 -15.19 -25.06
N ARG A 483 -20.51 -16.00 -24.88
CA ARG A 483 -20.54 -17.16 -23.99
C ARG A 483 -20.12 -16.75 -22.58
N VAL A 484 -21.06 -16.72 -21.66
CA VAL A 484 -20.74 -16.83 -20.23
C VAL A 484 -20.70 -18.31 -19.92
N GLU A 485 -19.53 -18.85 -19.55
CA GLU A 485 -19.45 -20.25 -19.12
C GLU A 485 -20.22 -20.45 -17.81
N GLN A 486 -20.83 -21.61 -17.61
CA GLN A 486 -21.76 -21.85 -16.50
C GLN A 486 -21.09 -21.73 -15.13
N ASN A 487 -21.08 -20.52 -14.57
CA ASN A 487 -20.97 -20.33 -13.15
C ASN A 487 -22.37 -20.57 -12.56
N ALA A 488 -22.63 -21.78 -12.06
CA ALA A 488 -23.94 -22.14 -11.49
C ALA A 488 -24.39 -21.15 -10.40
N SER A 489 -23.44 -20.57 -9.68
CA SER A 489 -23.60 -19.52 -8.66
C SER A 489 -24.13 -18.17 -9.20
N ALA A 490 -24.19 -17.95 -10.53
CA ALA A 490 -24.61 -16.69 -11.13
C ALA A 490 -26.13 -16.58 -11.34
N LEU A 491 -26.87 -17.69 -11.27
CA LEU A 491 -28.33 -17.71 -11.22
C LEU A 491 -28.72 -18.14 -9.81
N GLY A 492 -29.39 -17.27 -9.04
CA GLY A 492 -29.67 -17.53 -7.62
C GLY A 492 -30.46 -18.82 -7.38
N ASP A 493 -30.33 -19.34 -6.15
CA ASP A 493 -30.98 -20.57 -5.72
C ASP A 493 -32.51 -20.50 -5.83
N TRP A 494 -33.11 -21.68 -6.03
CA TRP A 494 -34.57 -21.84 -6.02
C TRP A 494 -35.11 -21.91 -4.59
N ALA A 495 -35.86 -20.89 -4.17
CA ALA A 495 -36.62 -20.86 -2.94
C ALA A 495 -38.07 -21.31 -3.16
N ALA A 496 -38.63 -22.09 -2.22
CA ALA A 496 -40.04 -22.48 -2.27
C ALA A 496 -40.97 -21.28 -1.95
N VAL A 497 -42.17 -21.23 -2.54
CA VAL A 497 -43.20 -20.25 -2.14
C VAL A 497 -44.20 -20.85 -1.15
N THR A 498 -44.78 -20.00 -0.31
CA THR A 498 -46.04 -20.30 0.39
C THR A 498 -47.21 -19.92 -0.53
N LEU A 499 -48.08 -20.89 -0.81
CA LEU A 499 -49.30 -20.66 -1.58
C LEU A 499 -50.39 -20.03 -0.70
N GLY A 500 -51.23 -19.21 -1.33
CA GLY A 500 -52.35 -18.52 -0.69
C GLY A 500 -53.48 -19.47 -0.29
N THR A 501 -54.35 -18.99 0.60
CA THR A 501 -55.55 -19.74 1.01
C THR A 501 -56.39 -20.08 -0.22
N GLY A 502 -56.83 -21.34 -0.34
CA GLY A 502 -57.56 -21.82 -1.52
C GLY A 502 -56.68 -22.25 -2.69
N TRP A 503 -55.36 -22.30 -2.53
CA TRP A 503 -54.42 -22.81 -3.54
C TRP A 503 -53.50 -23.90 -2.99
N ALA A 504 -53.11 -24.85 -3.85
CA ALA A 504 -52.17 -25.92 -3.53
C ALA A 504 -51.28 -26.24 -4.73
N ASN A 505 -50.12 -26.88 -4.50
CA ASN A 505 -49.32 -27.43 -5.60
C ASN A 505 -50.13 -28.51 -6.33
N TYR A 506 -49.98 -28.61 -7.65
CA TYR A 506 -50.84 -29.47 -8.48
C TYR A 506 -50.75 -30.95 -8.08
N GLY A 507 -49.54 -31.51 -8.03
CA GLY A 507 -49.27 -32.88 -7.58
C GLY A 507 -47.96 -33.45 -8.15
N SER A 508 -47.81 -34.77 -8.00
CA SER A 508 -46.66 -35.52 -8.56
C SER A 508 -46.57 -35.37 -10.08
N GLY A 509 -45.35 -35.33 -10.61
CA GLY A 509 -45.06 -35.11 -12.03
C GLY A 509 -44.84 -33.65 -12.44
N TYR A 510 -45.13 -32.68 -11.55
CA TYR A 510 -44.95 -31.25 -11.82
C TYR A 510 -44.09 -30.56 -10.76
N VAL A 511 -43.42 -29.47 -11.15
CA VAL A 511 -42.59 -28.68 -10.23
C VAL A 511 -43.50 -27.94 -9.24
N SER A 512 -43.22 -28.11 -7.94
CA SER A 512 -43.87 -27.32 -6.89
C SER A 512 -43.47 -25.85 -7.01
N ALA A 513 -44.43 -24.95 -6.79
CA ALA A 513 -44.23 -23.52 -6.97
C ALA A 513 -43.04 -22.99 -6.15
N ARG A 514 -42.14 -22.33 -6.85
CA ARG A 514 -40.86 -21.83 -6.35
C ARG A 514 -40.43 -20.58 -7.12
N TYR A 515 -39.45 -19.85 -6.62
CA TYR A 515 -38.90 -18.67 -7.25
C TYR A 515 -37.38 -18.61 -7.14
N ARG A 516 -36.72 -17.84 -8.01
CA ARG A 516 -35.31 -17.46 -7.87
C ARG A 516 -35.06 -16.06 -8.42
N ARG A 517 -34.05 -15.36 -7.89
CA ARG A 517 -33.61 -14.04 -8.38
C ARG A 517 -32.39 -14.19 -9.30
N PHE A 518 -32.34 -13.45 -10.39
CA PHE A 518 -31.12 -13.23 -11.17
C PHE A 518 -31.08 -11.78 -11.66
N GLY A 519 -30.15 -10.99 -11.11
CA GLY A 519 -30.15 -9.54 -11.31
C GLY A 519 -31.45 -8.91 -10.79
N ASP A 520 -32.08 -8.08 -11.61
CA ASP A 520 -33.25 -7.26 -11.26
C ASP A 520 -34.59 -7.91 -11.69
N VAL A 521 -34.58 -9.24 -11.88
CA VAL A 521 -35.77 -10.04 -12.12
C VAL A 521 -35.88 -11.22 -11.16
N VAL A 522 -37.12 -11.59 -10.84
CA VAL A 522 -37.46 -12.86 -10.18
C VAL A 522 -38.18 -13.76 -11.18
N HIS A 523 -37.76 -15.02 -11.26
CA HIS A 523 -38.42 -16.07 -12.03
C HIS A 523 -39.23 -16.94 -11.08
N VAL A 524 -40.56 -16.92 -11.24
CA VAL A 524 -41.51 -17.81 -10.54
C VAL A 524 -41.83 -18.98 -11.44
N HIS A 525 -41.71 -20.21 -10.91
CA HIS A 525 -41.91 -21.43 -11.68
C HIS A 525 -42.64 -22.50 -10.88
N GLY A 526 -43.65 -23.15 -11.47
CA GLY A 526 -44.32 -24.34 -10.94
C GLY A 526 -45.83 -24.36 -11.18
N MET A 527 -46.46 -25.51 -10.97
CA MET A 527 -47.88 -25.72 -11.29
C MET A 527 -48.75 -25.78 -10.04
N VAL A 528 -49.81 -24.97 -10.01
CA VAL A 528 -50.73 -24.83 -8.88
C VAL A 528 -52.17 -25.21 -9.26
N LYS A 529 -53.00 -25.52 -8.27
CA LYS A 529 -54.45 -25.74 -8.41
C LYS A 529 -55.24 -24.95 -7.37
N CYS A 530 -56.41 -24.48 -7.79
CA CYS A 530 -57.43 -23.91 -6.92
C CYS A 530 -58.14 -25.02 -6.13
N THR A 531 -58.05 -24.98 -4.81
CA THR A 531 -58.77 -25.84 -3.86
C THR A 531 -59.95 -25.13 -3.20
N ASN A 532 -60.07 -23.79 -3.32
CA ASN A 532 -61.25 -23.04 -2.92
C ASN A 532 -61.43 -21.78 -3.80
N ALA A 533 -62.52 -21.77 -4.57
CA ALA A 533 -62.87 -20.71 -5.53
C ALA A 533 -63.17 -19.33 -4.92
N SER A 534 -63.27 -19.21 -3.60
CA SER A 534 -63.50 -17.91 -2.92
C SER A 534 -62.26 -17.02 -2.82
N TYR A 535 -61.06 -17.50 -3.18
CA TYR A 535 -59.79 -16.79 -2.94
C TYR A 535 -58.94 -16.65 -4.22
N GLY A 536 -58.73 -15.41 -4.67
CA GLY A 536 -57.97 -15.11 -5.90
C GLY A 536 -56.44 -15.09 -5.75
N GLY A 537 -55.90 -14.93 -4.53
CA GLY A 537 -54.46 -14.83 -4.29
C GLY A 537 -53.75 -16.19 -4.33
N ILE A 538 -52.88 -16.40 -5.32
CA ILE A 538 -52.16 -17.65 -5.57
C ILE A 538 -50.95 -17.80 -4.64
N LEU A 539 -50.11 -16.75 -4.54
CA LEU A 539 -48.93 -16.70 -3.68
C LEU A 539 -48.46 -15.24 -3.49
N ASN A 540 -47.57 -15.02 -2.52
CA ASN A 540 -46.84 -13.76 -2.37
C ASN A 540 -45.32 -14.03 -2.52
N LEU A 541 -44.62 -13.12 -3.20
CA LEU A 541 -43.15 -13.11 -3.32
C LEU A 541 -42.56 -12.07 -2.35
N PRO A 542 -41.43 -12.34 -1.68
CA PRO A 542 -40.76 -11.40 -0.78
C PRO A 542 -39.92 -10.33 -1.51
N TYR A 543 -40.37 -9.93 -2.71
CA TYR A 543 -39.77 -8.88 -3.52
C TYR A 543 -40.88 -7.95 -4.01
N GLN A 544 -40.60 -6.65 -4.09
CA GLN A 544 -41.58 -5.66 -4.49
C GLN A 544 -41.41 -5.28 -5.96
N ILE A 545 -42.52 -5.25 -6.69
CA ILE A 545 -42.64 -4.59 -8.00
C ILE A 545 -43.22 -3.17 -7.80
N ALA A 546 -42.90 -2.21 -8.67
CA ALA A 546 -43.54 -0.88 -8.64
C ALA A 546 -44.72 -0.74 -9.61
N ALA A 547 -44.88 -1.65 -10.57
CA ALA A 547 -45.96 -1.65 -11.54
C ALA A 547 -46.57 -3.05 -11.66
N ARG A 548 -47.90 -3.11 -11.87
CA ARG A 548 -48.62 -4.36 -12.11
C ARG A 548 -48.12 -5.04 -13.38
N TYR A 549 -47.81 -6.33 -13.30
CA TYR A 549 -47.44 -7.16 -14.44
C TYR A 549 -48.55 -8.15 -14.73
N ILE A 550 -48.98 -8.27 -16.00
CA ILE A 550 -50.12 -9.10 -16.41
C ILE A 550 -49.60 -10.29 -17.20
N TYR A 551 -50.12 -11.48 -16.90
CA TYR A 551 -49.76 -12.73 -17.57
C TYR A 551 -51.00 -13.59 -17.81
N GLU A 552 -51.10 -14.22 -18.97
CA GLU A 552 -52.12 -15.23 -19.27
C GLU A 552 -51.45 -16.62 -19.30
N PRO A 553 -51.30 -17.29 -18.13
CA PRO A 553 -50.69 -18.60 -18.04
C PRO A 553 -51.49 -19.69 -18.76
N ALA A 554 -50.81 -20.78 -19.11
CA ALA A 554 -51.49 -22.02 -19.44
C ALA A 554 -52.31 -22.51 -18.23
N SER A 555 -53.58 -22.86 -18.48
CA SER A 555 -54.55 -23.25 -17.45
C SER A 555 -55.58 -24.26 -17.97
N SER A 556 -56.26 -25.00 -17.08
CA SER A 556 -57.39 -25.89 -17.47
C SER A 556 -58.68 -25.15 -17.85
N VAL A 557 -58.71 -23.83 -17.65
CA VAL A 557 -59.83 -22.95 -17.97
C VAL A 557 -59.34 -21.94 -19.00
N GLN A 558 -60.18 -21.62 -19.98
CA GLN A 558 -59.81 -20.70 -21.07
C GLN A 558 -59.71 -19.25 -20.55
N HIS A 559 -58.70 -18.50 -20.99
CA HIS A 559 -58.46 -17.09 -20.63
C HIS A 559 -58.34 -16.80 -19.12
N VAL A 560 -57.52 -17.56 -18.41
CA VAL A 560 -57.14 -17.20 -17.04
C VAL A 560 -56.10 -16.08 -17.06
N ARG A 561 -56.45 -14.94 -16.47
CA ARG A 561 -55.53 -13.82 -16.23
C ARG A 561 -54.94 -13.89 -14.83
N VAL A 562 -53.62 -13.87 -14.73
CA VAL A 562 -52.86 -13.72 -13.49
C VAL A 562 -52.14 -12.38 -13.50
N ASP A 563 -52.39 -11.56 -12.48
CA ASP A 563 -51.66 -10.33 -12.24
C ASP A 563 -50.65 -10.54 -11.11
N ALA A 564 -49.41 -10.13 -11.34
CA ALA A 564 -48.51 -9.74 -10.28
C ALA A 564 -48.83 -8.29 -9.91
N VAL A 565 -49.17 -8.03 -8.64
CA VAL A 565 -49.49 -6.69 -8.14
C VAL A 565 -48.57 -6.26 -6.99
N PRO A 566 -48.26 -4.95 -6.88
CA PRO A 566 -47.55 -4.42 -5.73
C PRO A 566 -48.37 -4.57 -4.44
N GLY A 567 -47.76 -5.14 -3.40
CA GLY A 567 -48.19 -5.06 -2.00
C GLY A 567 -47.15 -4.31 -1.17
N SER A 568 -47.45 -4.05 0.11
CA SER A 568 -46.50 -3.40 1.01
C SER A 568 -45.40 -4.38 1.42
N GLY A 569 -44.21 -4.28 0.81
CA GLY A 569 -43.07 -5.17 1.07
C GLY A 569 -43.13 -6.55 0.41
N TYR A 570 -44.09 -6.79 -0.49
CA TYR A 570 -44.23 -8.06 -1.23
C TYR A 570 -44.90 -7.83 -2.58
N THR A 571 -44.84 -8.83 -3.46
CA THR A 571 -45.63 -8.89 -4.70
C THR A 571 -46.64 -10.00 -4.60
N SER A 572 -47.93 -9.70 -4.76
CA SER A 572 -48.98 -10.72 -4.77
C SER A 572 -49.23 -11.19 -6.19
N ILE A 573 -49.21 -12.51 -6.39
CA ILE A 573 -49.58 -13.16 -7.64
C ILE A 573 -51.01 -13.65 -7.47
N GLN A 574 -51.95 -13.14 -8.27
CA GLN A 574 -53.38 -13.39 -8.08
C GLN A 574 -54.14 -13.53 -9.40
N ILE A 575 -55.20 -14.32 -9.39
CA ILE A 575 -56.19 -14.40 -10.47
C ILE A 575 -57.00 -13.10 -10.52
N VAL A 576 -57.25 -12.59 -11.71
CA VAL A 576 -58.22 -11.50 -11.94
C VAL A 576 -59.56 -12.09 -12.37
N GLY A 577 -60.58 -11.93 -11.53
CA GLY A 577 -61.88 -12.58 -11.67
C GLY A 577 -62.09 -13.68 -10.63
N THR A 578 -63.21 -14.41 -10.72
CA THR A 578 -63.51 -15.51 -9.80
C THR A 578 -62.80 -16.79 -10.25
N PRO A 579 -61.90 -17.38 -9.45
CA PRO A 579 -61.29 -18.65 -9.81
C PRO A 579 -62.31 -19.80 -9.79
N VAL A 580 -62.04 -20.86 -10.57
CA VAL A 580 -62.90 -22.06 -10.65
C VAL A 580 -62.28 -23.16 -9.81
N LEU A 581 -63.09 -23.89 -9.04
CA LEU A 581 -62.62 -25.01 -8.22
C LEU A 581 -61.94 -26.07 -9.11
N ASN A 582 -60.77 -26.56 -8.68
CA ASN A 582 -59.90 -27.47 -9.43
C ASN A 582 -59.31 -26.90 -10.74
N MET A 583 -59.41 -25.59 -11.02
CA MET A 583 -58.59 -25.01 -12.09
C MET A 583 -57.10 -25.20 -11.76
N TRP A 584 -56.29 -25.55 -12.76
CA TRP A 584 -54.84 -25.52 -12.66
C TRP A 584 -54.27 -24.36 -13.44
N VAL A 585 -53.11 -23.87 -13.00
CA VAL A 585 -52.40 -22.74 -13.56
C VAL A 585 -50.90 -23.06 -13.54
N MET A 586 -50.23 -22.90 -14.69
CA MET A 586 -48.77 -22.96 -14.76
C MET A 586 -48.18 -21.58 -14.51
N LEU A 587 -47.44 -21.44 -13.41
CA LEU A 587 -46.65 -20.25 -13.14
C LEU A 587 -45.30 -20.46 -13.85
N ASP A 588 -45.00 -19.65 -14.87
CA ASP A 588 -43.68 -19.55 -15.49
C ASP A 588 -43.42 -18.08 -15.88
N MET A 589 -43.23 -17.25 -14.85
CA MET A 589 -43.24 -15.80 -14.96
C MET A 589 -41.86 -15.23 -14.62
N ILE A 590 -41.29 -14.44 -15.53
CA ILE A 590 -40.16 -13.56 -15.23
C ILE A 590 -40.71 -12.18 -14.94
N ILE A 591 -40.49 -11.69 -13.72
CA ILE A 591 -41.10 -10.47 -13.18
C ILE A 591 -39.96 -9.50 -12.81
N PRO A 592 -39.96 -8.25 -13.32
CA PRO A 592 -39.00 -7.24 -12.91
C PRO A 592 -39.27 -6.80 -11.47
N ILE A 593 -38.23 -6.73 -10.65
CA ILE A 593 -38.27 -6.34 -9.23
C ILE A 593 -37.38 -5.13 -8.97
N TYR A 594 -37.61 -4.49 -7.82
CA TYR A 594 -36.79 -3.38 -7.31
C TYR A 594 -35.78 -3.89 -6.26
#